data_AF-A0A7K7LG45-F1
#
_entry.id   AF-A0A7K7LG45-F1
#
_cell.length_a   1.000
_cell.length_b   1.000
_cell.length_c   1.000
_cell.angle_alpha   90.00
_cell.angle_beta   90.00
_cell.angle_gamma   90.00
#
_symmetry.space_group_name_H-M   'P 1'
#
loop_
_entity.id
_entity.type
_entity.pdbx_description
1 polymer ?
#
loop_
_entity_poly.entity_id
_entity_poly.type
_entity_poly.pdbx_seq_one_letter_code
_entity_poly.pdbx_strand_id
1 'polypeptide(L)'
;RQELFRLRALRRQLRRWEAERLRRRQAREAKLKALRGRPRRLGRLKYEDPSLEVQLSEELAESLRTLKPEGSVVHDRFKSLQKRSLIEPRERAKFKRKYRVKYVEKRAFREVT
;
A
#
# COMPACT_ATOMS: atom_id res chain seq x y z
N ARG A 1 -6.75 45.99 40.73
CA ARG A 1 -6.59 44.76 41.56
C ARG A 1 -7.09 43.48 40.87
N GLN A 2 -8.07 43.50 39.94
CA GLN A 2 -8.58 42.28 39.27
C GLN A 2 -7.63 41.67 38.21
N GLU A 3 -6.68 42.44 37.68
CA GLU A 3 -5.78 42.03 36.60
C GLU A 3 -4.76 40.95 37.00
N LEU A 4 -4.28 40.99 38.26
CA LEU A 4 -3.35 40.01 38.82
C LEU A 4 -3.94 38.58 38.87
N PHE A 5 -5.25 38.45 39.11
CA PHE A 5 -5.94 37.17 39.12
C PHE A 5 -6.10 36.58 37.71
N ARG A 6 -6.31 37.44 36.69
CA ARG A 6 -6.34 37.03 35.28
C ARG A 6 -4.97 36.50 34.84
N LEU A 7 -3.89 37.09 35.31
CA LEU A 7 -2.52 36.70 34.97
C LEU A 7 -2.18 35.27 35.45
N ARG A 8 -2.65 34.85 36.62
CA ARG A 8 -2.52 33.46 37.11
C ARG A 8 -3.34 32.48 36.28
N ALA A 9 -4.57 32.84 35.91
CA ALA A 9 -5.42 32.02 35.04
C ALA A 9 -4.79 31.86 33.64
N LEU A 10 -4.28 32.95 33.07
CA LEU A 10 -3.55 32.97 31.80
C LEU A 10 -2.29 32.12 31.85
N ARG A 11 -1.47 32.23 32.90
CA ARG A 11 -0.30 31.36 33.09
C ARG A 11 -0.67 29.88 33.16
N ARG A 12 -1.76 29.53 33.85
CA ARG A 12 -2.26 28.14 33.91
C ARG A 12 -2.75 27.67 32.53
N GLN A 13 -3.42 28.53 31.78
CA GLN A 13 -3.85 28.22 30.40
C GLN A 13 -2.66 28.03 29.47
N LEU A 14 -1.65 28.92 29.53
CA LEU A 14 -0.42 28.80 28.75
C LEU A 14 0.29 27.47 29.03
N ARG A 15 0.47 27.09 30.30
CA ARG A 15 1.08 25.80 30.67
C ARG A 15 0.30 24.60 30.11
N ARG A 16 -1.03 24.65 30.15
CA ARG A 16 -1.88 23.59 29.56
C ARG A 16 -1.71 23.51 28.05
N TRP A 17 -1.70 24.65 27.36
CA TRP A 17 -1.49 24.72 25.91
C TRP A 17 -0.09 24.26 25.51
N GLU A 18 0.95 24.62 26.27
CA GLU A 18 2.32 24.15 26.06
C GLU A 18 2.42 22.63 26.23
N ALA A 19 1.81 22.08 27.29
CA ALA A 19 1.76 20.63 27.52
C ALA A 19 1.04 19.89 26.39
N GLU A 20 -0.12 20.40 25.94
CA GLU A 20 -0.82 19.82 24.79
C GLU A 20 0.00 19.91 23.49
N ARG A 21 0.64 21.05 23.24
CA ARG A 21 1.46 21.27 22.05
C ARG A 21 2.65 20.32 22.04
N LEU A 22 3.32 20.13 23.17
CA LEU A 22 4.41 19.17 23.34
C LEU A 22 3.92 17.74 23.09
N ARG A 23 2.80 17.35 23.70
CA ARG A 23 2.19 16.03 23.48
C ARG A 23 1.87 15.78 22.00
N ARG A 24 1.27 16.76 21.32
CA ARG A 24 0.97 16.67 19.88
C ARG A 24 2.24 16.56 19.04
N ARG A 25 3.30 17.31 19.39
CA ARG A 25 4.60 17.23 18.72
C ARG A 25 5.23 15.84 18.89
N GLN A 26 5.30 15.34 20.11
CA GLN A 26 5.83 14.00 20.40
C GLN A 26 5.06 12.91 19.66
N ALA A 27 3.72 12.98 19.65
CA ALA A 27 2.89 12.03 18.91
C ALA A 27 3.15 12.06 17.40
N ARG A 28 3.36 13.26 16.82
CA ARG A 28 3.72 13.43 15.40
C ARG A 28 5.10 12.84 15.11
N GLU A 29 6.09 13.13 15.95
CA GLU A 29 7.46 12.61 15.80
C GLU A 29 7.49 11.08 15.90
N ALA A 30 6.77 10.50 16.88
CA ALA A 30 6.62 9.06 17.02
C ALA A 30 5.97 8.42 15.78
N LYS A 31 4.91 9.05 15.24
CA LYS A 31 4.25 8.59 14.01
C LYS A 31 5.19 8.65 12.80
N LEU A 32 5.95 9.73 12.63
CA LEU A 32 6.93 9.85 11.55
C LEU A 32 8.04 8.80 11.67
N LYS A 33 8.54 8.55 12.89
CA LYS A 33 9.54 7.51 13.14
C LYS A 33 9.01 6.12 12.78
N ALA A 34 7.77 5.80 13.17
CA ALA A 34 7.13 4.53 12.83
C ALA A 34 6.91 4.34 11.31
N LEU A 35 6.71 5.43 10.56
CA LEU A 35 6.48 5.39 9.11
C LEU A 35 7.77 5.34 8.28
N ARG A 36 8.93 5.75 8.82
CA ARG A 36 10.20 5.80 8.06
C ARG A 36 10.65 4.47 7.48
N GLY A 37 10.30 3.34 8.12
CA GLY A 37 10.66 1.99 7.65
C GLY A 37 9.60 1.30 6.79
N ARG A 38 8.45 1.94 6.55
CA ARG A 38 7.32 1.33 5.84
C ARG A 38 7.16 1.98 4.45
N PRO A 39 6.80 1.20 3.42
CA PRO A 39 6.49 1.75 2.11
C PRO A 39 5.35 2.77 2.21
N ARG A 40 5.47 3.89 1.50
CA ARG A 40 4.43 4.91 1.47
C ARG A 40 3.27 4.43 0.61
N ARG A 41 2.05 4.79 1.02
CA ARG A 41 0.85 4.53 0.22
C ARG A 41 0.72 5.64 -0.83
N LEU A 42 0.96 5.29 -2.08
CA LEU A 42 0.82 6.20 -3.22
C LEU A 42 -0.60 6.23 -3.80
N GLY A 43 -1.26 5.07 -3.84
CA GLY A 43 -2.58 4.92 -4.44
C GLY A 43 -3.63 4.32 -3.50
N ARG A 44 -4.73 3.85 -4.09
CA ARG A 44 -5.82 3.20 -3.33
C ARG A 44 -5.33 1.92 -2.66
N LEU A 45 -4.51 1.11 -3.33
CA LEU A 45 -4.03 -0.15 -2.79
C LEU A 45 -2.82 0.07 -1.88
N LYS A 46 -2.69 -0.78 -0.86
CA LYS A 46 -1.51 -0.83 0.01
C LYS A 46 -0.47 -1.74 -0.65
N TYR A 47 0.80 -1.50 -0.34
CA TYR A 47 1.84 -2.45 -0.73
C TYR A 47 1.69 -3.73 0.08
N GLU A 48 1.82 -4.86 -0.60
CA GLU A 48 1.82 -6.20 -0.04
C GLU A 48 3.16 -6.85 -0.41
N ASP A 49 3.87 -7.33 0.61
CA ASP A 49 5.10 -8.09 0.44
C ASP A 49 4.81 -9.37 -0.36
N PRO A 50 5.72 -9.79 -1.25
CA PRO A 50 5.58 -11.04 -1.99
C PRO A 50 5.56 -12.24 -1.03
N SER A 51 4.94 -13.34 -1.47
CA SER A 51 5.05 -14.60 -0.75
C SER A 51 6.49 -15.09 -0.74
N LEU A 52 6.87 -15.80 0.31
CA LEU A 52 8.14 -16.50 0.36
C LEU A 52 8.14 -17.63 -0.66
N GLU A 53 9.18 -17.68 -1.48
CA GLU A 53 9.46 -18.76 -2.43
C GLU A 53 10.37 -19.75 -1.70
N VAL A 54 9.80 -20.89 -1.28
CA VAL A 54 10.50 -21.92 -0.51
C VAL A 54 10.30 -23.27 -1.16
N GLN A 55 11.36 -24.08 -1.16
CA GLN A 55 11.28 -25.48 -1.59
C GLN A 55 10.76 -26.35 -0.44
N LEU A 56 9.93 -27.32 -0.77
CA LEU A 56 9.51 -28.34 0.18
C LEU A 56 10.63 -29.37 0.40
N SER A 57 10.57 -30.11 1.50
CA SER A 57 11.59 -31.11 1.84
C SER A 57 11.76 -32.19 0.78
N GLU A 58 10.68 -32.55 0.09
CA GLU A 58 10.67 -33.56 -0.98
C GLU A 58 11.24 -33.03 -2.31
N GLU A 59 11.21 -31.71 -2.51
CA GLU A 59 11.66 -31.03 -3.73
C GLU A 59 13.11 -30.53 -3.61
N LEU A 60 13.72 -30.70 -2.42
CA LEU A 60 15.05 -30.21 -2.13
C LEU A 60 16.08 -30.95 -3.00
N ALA A 61 16.79 -30.22 -3.84
CA ALA A 61 17.80 -30.81 -4.71
C ALA A 61 19.05 -31.20 -3.93
N GLU A 62 19.57 -32.40 -4.17
CA GLU A 62 20.83 -32.88 -3.58
C GLU A 62 22.07 -32.14 -4.13
N SER A 63 21.96 -31.50 -5.30
CA SER A 63 23.05 -30.82 -5.98
C SER A 63 22.59 -29.54 -6.69
N LEU A 64 23.47 -28.54 -6.78
CA LEU A 64 23.19 -27.29 -7.51
C LEU A 64 22.92 -27.49 -9.01
N ARG A 65 23.38 -28.61 -9.59
CA ARG A 65 23.10 -28.92 -11.00
C ARG A 65 21.67 -29.41 -11.24
N THR A 66 21.06 -30.04 -10.23
CA THR A 66 19.69 -30.52 -10.28
C THR A 66 18.70 -29.52 -9.69
N LEU A 67 19.21 -28.46 -9.04
CA LEU A 67 18.41 -27.38 -8.48
C LEU A 67 17.64 -26.65 -9.58
N LYS A 68 16.32 -26.66 -9.46
CA LYS A 68 15.45 -25.80 -10.27
C LYS A 68 15.48 -24.39 -9.67
N PRO A 69 15.72 -23.35 -10.48
CA PRO A 69 15.63 -21.98 -10.01
C PRO A 69 14.17 -21.67 -9.68
N GLU A 70 13.93 -21.18 -8.48
CA GLU A 70 12.60 -20.74 -8.05
C GLU A 70 12.38 -19.25 -8.38
N GLY A 71 11.11 -18.91 -8.56
CA GLY A 71 10.69 -17.52 -8.64
C GLY A 71 10.90 -16.81 -9.97
N SER A 72 10.61 -15.51 -9.95
CA SER A 72 10.77 -14.64 -11.12
C SER A 72 11.46 -13.34 -10.75
N VAL A 73 12.67 -13.14 -11.31
CA VAL A 73 13.44 -11.90 -11.15
C VAL A 73 12.62 -10.68 -11.53
N VAL A 74 11.80 -10.76 -12.58
CA VAL A 74 10.94 -9.65 -13.01
C VAL A 74 9.92 -9.28 -11.93
N HIS A 75 9.32 -10.29 -11.28
CA HIS A 75 8.38 -10.08 -10.19
C HIS A 75 9.04 -9.40 -9.00
N ASP A 76 10.23 -9.87 -8.60
CA ASP A 76 11.00 -9.31 -7.48
C ASP A 76 11.39 -7.86 -7.73
N ARG A 77 11.86 -7.56 -8.94
CA ARG A 77 12.22 -6.19 -9.33
C ARG A 77 11.00 -5.29 -9.32
N PHE A 78 9.85 -5.76 -9.79
CA PHE A 78 8.59 -5.02 -9.74
C PHE A 78 8.14 -4.74 -8.30
N LYS A 79 8.15 -5.75 -7.42
CA LYS A 79 7.82 -5.60 -6.00
C LYS A 79 8.81 -4.69 -5.27
N SER A 80 10.10 -4.74 -5.62
CA SER A 80 11.14 -3.84 -5.10
C SER A 80 10.91 -2.37 -5.50
N LEU A 81 10.48 -2.11 -6.73
CA LEU A 81 10.09 -0.76 -7.17
C LEU A 81 8.88 -0.24 -6.39
N GLN A 82 7.90 -1.11 -6.10
CA GLN A 82 6.76 -0.75 -5.25
C GLN A 82 7.16 -0.47 -3.80
N LYS A 83 8.01 -1.32 -3.20
CA LYS A 83 8.52 -1.15 -1.82
C LYS A 83 9.25 0.18 -1.65
N ARG A 84 10.02 0.59 -2.67
CA ARG A 84 10.71 1.89 -2.73
C ARG A 84 9.79 3.08 -3.01
N SER A 85 8.49 2.85 -3.16
CA SER A 85 7.50 3.89 -3.49
C SER A 85 7.85 4.64 -4.80
N LEU A 86 8.44 3.93 -5.78
CA LEU A 86 8.67 4.46 -7.13
C LEU A 86 7.49 4.16 -8.06
N ILE A 87 6.85 3.01 -7.83
CA ILE A 87 5.66 2.58 -8.57
C ILE A 87 4.55 2.30 -7.56
N GLU A 88 3.32 2.70 -7.87
CA GLU A 88 2.18 2.37 -7.02
C GLU A 88 1.76 0.89 -7.15
N PRO A 89 1.32 0.25 -6.06
CA PRO A 89 0.60 -1.01 -6.13
C PRO A 89 -0.69 -0.84 -6.94
N ARG A 90 -0.83 -1.60 -8.03
CA ARG A 90 -1.99 -1.59 -8.92
C ARG A 90 -2.38 -3.00 -9.33
N GLU A 91 -3.68 -3.22 -9.45
CA GLU A 91 -4.23 -4.42 -10.08
C GLU A 91 -4.40 -4.20 -11.58
N ARG A 92 -4.25 -5.27 -12.36
CA ARG A 92 -4.52 -5.21 -13.80
C ARG A 92 -5.99 -4.87 -14.02
N ALA A 93 -6.24 -3.85 -14.83
CA ALA A 93 -7.59 -3.49 -15.22
C ALA A 93 -8.25 -4.66 -15.95
N LYS A 94 -9.38 -5.14 -15.42
CA LYS A 94 -10.19 -6.17 -16.08
C LYS A 94 -11.00 -5.52 -17.19
N PHE A 95 -10.82 -5.99 -18.42
CA PHE A 95 -11.64 -5.59 -19.55
C PHE A 95 -13.00 -6.29 -19.46
N LYS A 96 -13.90 -5.76 -18.64
CA LYS A 96 -15.29 -6.22 -18.55
C LYS A 96 -16.22 -5.19 -19.17
N ARG A 97 -17.08 -5.64 -20.09
CA ARG A 97 -18.15 -4.81 -20.63
C ARG A 97 -19.22 -4.65 -19.55
N LYS A 98 -19.71 -3.42 -19.36
CA LYS A 98 -20.83 -3.13 -18.43
C LYS A 98 -22.13 -3.79 -18.91
N TYR A 99 -22.33 -3.85 -20.23
CA TYR A 99 -23.55 -4.36 -20.84
C TYR A 99 -23.26 -5.60 -21.70
N ARG A 100 -24.23 -6.51 -21.74
CA ARG A 100 -24.18 -7.71 -22.60
C ARG A 100 -24.26 -7.28 -24.06
N VAL A 101 -23.39 -7.85 -24.89
CA VAL A 101 -23.49 -7.70 -26.34
C VAL A 101 -24.64 -8.53 -26.85
N LYS A 102 -25.56 -7.88 -27.57
CA LYS A 102 -26.65 -8.56 -28.27
C LYS A 102 -26.11 -9.03 -29.62
N TYR A 103 -26.05 -10.33 -29.82
CA TYR A 103 -25.77 -10.91 -31.13
C TYR A 103 -27.08 -10.91 -31.92
N VAL A 104 -27.03 -10.41 -33.14
CA VAL A 104 -28.16 -10.41 -34.08
C VAL A 104 -27.63 -11.01 -35.37
N GLU A 105 -28.40 -11.90 -35.97
CA GLU A 105 -28.08 -12.46 -37.28
C GLU A 105 -28.07 -11.35 -38.34
N LYS A 106 -27.11 -11.42 -39.25
CA LYS A 106 -27.08 -10.49 -40.39
C LYS A 106 -28.27 -10.76 -41.29
N ARG A 107 -28.89 -9.70 -41.83
CA ARG A 107 -30.09 -9.81 -42.69
C ARG A 107 -29.91 -10.77 -43.87
N ALA A 108 -28.76 -10.72 -44.52
CA ALA A 108 -28.43 -11.59 -45.66
C ALA A 108 -28.46 -13.11 -45.32
N PHE A 109 -28.21 -13.49 -44.07
CA PHE A 109 -28.29 -14.90 -43.66
C PHE A 109 -29.75 -15.33 -43.39
N ARG A 110 -30.53 -14.42 -42.81
CA ARG A 110 -31.96 -14.65 -42.53
C ARG A 110 -32.81 -14.81 -43.78
N GLU A 111 -32.42 -14.23 -44.90
CA GLU A 111 -33.16 -14.35 -46.18
C GLU A 111 -32.92 -15.69 -46.90
N VAL A 112 -31.85 -16.41 -46.55
CA VAL A 112 -31.44 -17.67 -47.19
C VAL A 112 -31.94 -18.90 -46.43
N THR A 113 -32.40 -18.73 -45.19
CA THR A 113 -32.85 -19.81 -44.28
C THR A 113 -34.36 -19.75 -44.10
#